data_AF-A0A1G1HPT1-F1
#
_entry.id   AF-A0A1G1HPT1-F1
#
_cell.length_a   1.000
_cell.length_b   1.000
_cell.length_c   1.000
_cell.angle_alpha   90.00
_cell.angle_beta   90.00
_cell.angle_gamma   90.00
#
_symmetry.space_group_name_H-M   'P 1'
#
loop_
_entity.id
_entity.type
_entity.pdbx_description
1 polymer ?
#
loop_
_entity_poly.entity_id
_entity_poly.type
_entity_poly.pdbx_seq_one_letter_code
_entity_poly.pdbx_strand_id
1 'polypeptide(L)'
;MAFADGLLEHFLSISHKKLSKNIKILPMLESRIKKMPSPYKNTLREPLSQELTLIGLLRLEQVVKGSGLNENRLSLSRLIRERLAAVHKLLAESEKHNLLAGDNAFDTFVNAKDAIVDFLILSGNTRLLNQSERFKKIWKKSFLTSEKIMAVTGLKQGVALGKLIYGLKKMQFECKLKSKKDAKKWLKNTYQ
;
A
#
# COMPACT_ATOMS: atom_id res chain seq x y z
N MET A 1 16.67 -11.22 29.07
CA MET A 1 15.74 -10.25 28.43
C MET A 1 14.99 -11.03 27.37
N ALA A 2 13.66 -10.91 27.29
CA ALA A 2 12.76 -11.83 26.56
C ALA A 2 13.17 -12.25 25.13
N PHE A 3 14.00 -11.46 24.43
CA PHE A 3 14.62 -11.84 23.16
C PHE A 3 15.70 -12.93 23.31
N ALA A 4 16.66 -12.76 24.24
CA ALA A 4 17.73 -13.72 24.50
C ALA A 4 17.20 -15.04 25.10
N ASP A 5 16.06 -14.97 25.80
CA ASP A 5 15.44 -16.09 26.49
C ASP A 5 14.50 -16.91 25.56
N GLY A 6 14.43 -16.56 24.25
CA GLY A 6 13.62 -17.26 23.25
C GLY A 6 12.11 -17.02 23.34
N LEU A 7 11.61 -16.39 24.41
CA LEU A 7 10.18 -16.17 24.66
C LEU A 7 9.44 -15.50 23.50
N LEU A 8 10.09 -14.54 22.83
CA LEU A 8 9.47 -13.82 21.70
C LEU A 8 9.11 -14.71 20.51
N GLU A 9 9.78 -15.85 20.32
CA GLU A 9 9.45 -16.81 19.27
C GLU A 9 8.04 -17.38 19.44
N HIS A 10 7.64 -17.65 20.69
CA HIS A 10 6.30 -18.16 21.02
C HIS A 10 5.20 -17.10 20.92
N PHE A 11 5.51 -15.83 21.16
CA PHE A 11 4.53 -14.74 21.06
C PHE A 11 4.33 -14.29 19.62
N LEU A 12 5.39 -14.28 18.81
CA LEU A 12 5.38 -13.71 17.47
C LEU A 12 5.25 -14.78 16.37
N SER A 13 5.30 -16.07 16.72
CA SER A 13 5.19 -17.19 15.78
C SER A 13 6.23 -17.07 14.65
N ILE A 14 7.48 -16.84 15.06
CA ILE A 14 8.64 -16.63 14.18
C ILE A 14 9.91 -17.13 14.88
N SER A 15 10.75 -17.87 14.16
CA SER A 15 11.95 -18.43 14.78
C SER A 15 12.91 -17.35 15.29
N HIS A 16 13.57 -17.60 16.41
CA HIS A 16 14.55 -16.67 16.99
C HIS A 16 15.61 -16.23 15.97
N LYS A 17 16.08 -17.15 15.12
CA LYS A 17 17.04 -16.85 14.03
C LYS A 17 16.49 -15.83 13.03
N LYS A 18 15.22 -15.96 12.63
CA LYS A 18 14.57 -15.05 11.68
C LYS A 18 14.24 -13.72 12.34
N LEU A 19 13.75 -13.74 13.58
CA LEU A 19 13.51 -12.55 14.40
C LEU A 19 14.79 -11.72 14.57
N SER A 20 15.92 -12.36 14.89
CA SER A 20 17.23 -11.71 14.99
C SER A 20 17.64 -11.02 13.68
N LYS A 21 17.46 -11.69 12.54
CA LYS A 21 17.72 -11.10 11.22
C LYS A 21 16.82 -9.89 10.95
N ASN A 22 15.54 -10.00 11.26
CA ASN A 22 14.56 -8.92 11.08
C ASN A 22 14.91 -7.69 11.93
N ILE A 23 15.30 -7.87 13.19
CA ILE A 23 15.71 -6.77 14.09
C ILE A 23 16.97 -6.07 13.57
N LYS A 24 17.95 -6.83 13.07
CA LYS A 24 19.19 -6.26 12.50
C LYS A 24 18.97 -5.36 11.28
N ILE A 25 17.81 -5.45 10.63
CA ILE A 25 17.43 -4.59 9.49
C ILE A 25 16.91 -3.22 9.95
N LEU A 26 16.42 -3.09 11.19
CA LEU A 26 15.82 -1.87 11.71
C LEU A 26 16.71 -0.63 11.58
N PRO A 27 18.03 -0.66 11.87
CA PRO A 27 18.89 0.51 11.68
C PRO A 27 18.91 1.02 10.23
N MET A 28 18.82 0.13 9.24
CA MET A 28 18.72 0.52 7.83
C MET A 28 17.37 1.17 7.54
N LEU A 29 16.27 0.63 8.08
CA LEU A 29 14.94 1.22 7.98
C LEU A 29 14.92 2.65 8.58
N GLU A 30 15.48 2.83 9.78
CA GLU A 30 15.63 4.14 10.42
C GLU A 30 16.42 5.12 9.55
N SER A 31 17.53 4.67 8.96
CA SER A 31 18.35 5.49 8.06
C SER A 31 17.56 5.93 6.82
N ARG A 32 16.75 5.05 6.23
CA ARG A 32 15.86 5.40 5.10
C ARG A 32 14.84 6.46 5.51
N ILE A 33 14.17 6.26 6.65
CA ILE A 33 13.16 7.20 7.16
C ILE A 33 13.78 8.58 7.43
N LYS A 34 14.97 8.64 8.02
CA LYS A 34 15.67 9.92 8.28
C LYS A 34 15.94 10.72 7.00
N LYS A 35 16.26 10.04 5.90
CA LYS A 35 16.53 10.64 4.58
C LYS A 35 15.28 11.07 3.82
N MET A 36 14.08 10.73 4.30
CA MET A 36 12.83 11.12 3.63
C MET A 36 12.53 12.62 3.77
N PRO A 37 11.77 13.21 2.83
CA PRO A 37 11.28 14.58 2.95
C PRO A 37 10.44 14.79 4.22
N SER A 38 10.52 15.99 4.81
CA SER A 38 9.85 16.34 6.07
C SER A 38 8.34 16.05 6.11
N PRO A 39 7.54 16.30 5.05
CA PRO A 39 6.11 15.97 5.08
C PRO A 39 5.84 14.51 5.42
N TYR A 40 6.57 13.57 4.81
CA TYR A 40 6.40 12.14 5.10
C TYR A 40 6.91 11.78 6.49
N LYS A 41 8.02 12.38 6.94
CA LYS A 41 8.54 12.13 8.30
C LYS A 41 7.56 12.54 9.39
N ASN A 42 6.84 13.64 9.18
CA ASN A 42 5.83 14.12 10.13
C ASN A 42 4.65 13.16 10.18
N THR A 43 4.12 12.74 9.01
CA THR A 43 3.04 11.75 8.95
C THR A 43 3.41 10.43 9.62
N LEU A 44 4.67 9.99 9.51
CA LEU A 44 5.12 8.75 10.16
C LEU A 44 5.07 8.79 11.69
N ARG A 45 5.03 9.98 12.31
CA ARG A 45 4.94 10.15 13.76
C ARG A 45 3.52 10.28 14.26
N GLU A 46 2.54 10.39 13.36
CA GLU A 46 1.14 10.48 13.74
C GLU A 46 0.67 9.16 14.36
N PRO A 47 -0.14 9.21 15.43
CA PRO A 47 -0.81 8.03 15.97
C PRO A 47 -1.72 7.41 14.91
N LEU A 48 -1.65 6.08 14.76
CA LEU A 48 -2.53 5.32 13.87
C LEU A 48 -3.64 4.64 14.66
N SER A 49 -3.28 3.75 15.59
CA SER A 49 -4.21 2.95 16.38
C SER A 49 -3.48 2.33 17.57
N GLN A 50 -4.16 2.16 18.71
CA GLN A 50 -3.56 1.58 19.94
C GLN A 50 -2.27 2.31 20.35
N GLU A 51 -2.24 3.64 20.17
CA GLU A 51 -1.06 4.50 20.40
C GLU A 51 0.18 4.15 19.54
N LEU A 52 0.04 3.17 18.64
CA LEU A 52 1.07 2.83 17.67
C LEU A 52 1.10 3.92 16.60
N THR A 53 2.26 4.56 16.44
CA THR A 53 2.53 5.47 15.33
C THR A 53 2.80 4.69 14.05
N LEU A 54 2.72 5.36 12.89
CA LEU A 54 3.07 4.71 11.62
C LEU A 54 4.53 4.22 11.59
N ILE A 55 5.48 4.93 12.20
CA ILE A 55 6.86 4.44 12.36
C ILE A 55 6.93 3.22 13.29
N GLY A 56 6.14 3.20 14.36
CA GLY A 56 6.00 2.03 15.22
C GLY A 56 5.47 0.82 14.46
N LEU A 57 4.46 1.04 13.60
CA LEU A 57 3.93 0.01 12.71
C LEU A 57 5.02 -0.51 11.78
N LEU A 58 5.72 0.35 11.02
CA LEU A 58 6.81 -0.06 10.12
C LEU A 58 7.85 -0.95 10.79
N ARG A 59 8.23 -0.63 12.04
CA ARG A 59 9.14 -1.46 12.83
C ARG A 59 8.52 -2.80 13.16
N LEU A 60 7.26 -2.83 13.58
CA LEU A 60 6.52 -4.05 13.83
C LEU A 60 6.44 -4.92 12.56
N GLU A 61 6.10 -4.34 11.40
CA GLU A 61 6.04 -5.08 10.12
C GLU A 61 7.39 -5.70 9.77
N GLN A 62 8.48 -4.96 9.98
CA GLN A 62 9.83 -5.47 9.74
C GLN A 62 10.18 -6.61 10.71
N VAL A 63 9.83 -6.48 12.00
CA VAL A 63 10.09 -7.47 13.04
C VAL A 63 9.31 -8.76 12.80
N VAL A 64 8.03 -8.65 12.47
CA VAL A 64 7.13 -9.80 12.22
C VAL A 64 7.18 -10.29 10.77
N LYS A 65 8.10 -9.78 9.94
CA LYS A 65 8.19 -10.18 8.52
C LYS A 65 8.28 -11.70 8.39
N GLY A 66 7.26 -12.28 7.76
CA GLY A 66 7.14 -13.70 7.51
C GLY A 66 6.83 -14.55 8.74
N SER A 67 6.19 -13.97 9.76
CA SER A 67 5.44 -14.70 10.80
C SER A 67 4.04 -15.06 10.32
N GLY A 68 3.43 -16.08 10.92
CA GLY A 68 1.99 -16.30 10.83
C GLY A 68 1.24 -15.21 11.62
N LEU A 69 0.75 -14.15 10.96
CA LEU A 69 0.07 -13.04 11.64
C LEU A 69 -1.18 -13.48 12.43
N ASN A 70 -1.84 -14.56 12.00
CA ASN A 70 -3.00 -15.13 12.70
C ASN A 70 -2.60 -16.05 13.87
N GLU A 71 -1.34 -16.49 13.90
CA GLU A 71 -0.80 -17.40 14.91
C GLU A 71 -0.07 -16.64 16.01
N ASN A 72 0.18 -15.34 15.82
CA ASN A 72 0.80 -14.52 16.86
C ASN A 72 -0.19 -14.26 18.01
N ARG A 73 0.38 -13.98 19.19
CA ARG A 73 -0.37 -13.66 20.42
C ARG A 73 -0.52 -12.15 20.62
N LEU A 74 -0.33 -11.35 19.56
CA LEU A 74 -0.46 -9.90 19.64
C LEU A 74 -1.93 -9.50 19.49
N SER A 75 -2.45 -8.76 20.47
CA SER A 75 -3.79 -8.18 20.42
C SER A 75 -3.82 -6.92 19.54
N LEU A 76 -3.67 -7.11 18.23
CA LEU A 76 -3.65 -6.03 17.24
C LEU A 76 -5.06 -5.60 16.84
N SER A 77 -5.27 -4.29 16.69
CA SER A 77 -6.50 -3.75 16.12
C SER A 77 -6.69 -4.24 14.69
N ARG A 78 -7.96 -4.25 14.24
CA ARG A 78 -8.31 -4.64 12.86
C ARG A 78 -7.53 -3.84 11.82
N LEU A 79 -7.39 -2.53 12.03
CA LEU A 79 -6.65 -1.64 11.14
C LEU A 79 -5.18 -2.06 11.01
N ILE A 80 -4.51 -2.33 12.13
CA ILE A 80 -3.10 -2.76 12.13
C ILE A 80 -2.96 -4.13 11.45
N ARG A 81 -3.85 -5.07 11.75
CA ARG A 81 -3.83 -6.42 11.17
C ARG A 81 -4.02 -6.39 9.65
N GLU A 82 -4.98 -5.60 9.16
CA GLU A 82 -5.24 -5.46 7.73
C GLU A 82 -4.05 -4.84 6.98
N ARG A 83 -3.38 -3.83 7.57
CA ARG A 83 -2.17 -3.22 6.98
C ARG A 83 -1.01 -4.23 6.94
N LEU A 84 -0.72 -4.89 8.05
CA LEU A 84 0.33 -5.92 8.13
C LEU A 84 0.13 -7.02 7.10
N ALA A 85 -1.11 -7.52 6.97
CA ALA A 85 -1.44 -8.57 6.02
C ALA A 85 -1.24 -8.09 4.57
N ALA A 86 -1.68 -6.88 4.24
CA ALA A 86 -1.48 -6.30 2.91
C ALA A 86 0.01 -6.13 2.58
N VAL A 87 0.80 -5.58 3.51
CA VAL A 87 2.23 -5.35 3.31
C VAL A 87 3.00 -6.67 3.20
N HIS A 88 2.73 -7.64 4.06
CA HIS A 88 3.38 -8.96 3.99
C HIS A 88 3.13 -9.64 2.65
N LYS A 89 1.87 -9.60 2.17
CA LYS A 89 1.51 -10.15 0.86
C LYS A 89 2.28 -9.46 -0.26
N LEU A 90 2.30 -8.12 -0.29
CA LEU A 90 2.98 -7.36 -1.33
C LEU A 90 4.49 -7.52 -1.30
N LEU A 91 5.11 -7.58 -0.12
CA LEU A 91 6.54 -7.84 0.00
C LEU A 91 6.89 -9.24 -0.53
N ALA A 92 6.10 -10.27 -0.19
CA ALA A 92 6.32 -11.62 -0.69
C ALA A 92 6.10 -11.73 -2.22
N GLU A 93 5.12 -11.02 -2.76
CA GLU A 93 4.90 -10.92 -4.20
C GLU A 93 6.03 -10.15 -4.90
N SER A 94 6.57 -9.10 -4.28
CA SER A 94 7.68 -8.29 -4.83
C SER A 94 9.01 -9.03 -4.90
N GLU A 95 9.21 -10.06 -4.06
CA GLU A 95 10.38 -10.94 -4.12
C GLU A 95 10.34 -11.86 -5.36
N LYS A 96 9.14 -12.11 -5.92
CA LYS A 96 8.93 -12.99 -7.08
C LYS A 96 8.73 -12.21 -8.38
N HIS A 97 8.14 -11.02 -8.30
CA HIS A 97 7.74 -10.21 -9.44
C HIS A 97 8.11 -8.75 -9.23
N ASN A 98 8.44 -8.04 -10.31
CA ASN A 98 8.69 -6.60 -10.24
C ASN A 98 7.35 -5.82 -10.24
N LEU A 99 6.68 -5.78 -9.09
CA LEU A 99 5.35 -5.17 -8.89
C LEU A 99 5.30 -3.67 -9.24
N LEU A 100 6.43 -2.98 -9.17
CA LEU A 100 6.53 -1.54 -9.36
C LEU A 100 7.11 -1.14 -10.74
N ALA A 101 7.28 -2.10 -11.65
CA ALA A 101 7.71 -1.82 -13.02
C ALA A 101 6.53 -1.51 -13.94
N GLY A 102 6.72 -0.51 -14.81
CA GLY A 102 5.77 -0.13 -15.87
C GLY A 102 4.38 0.21 -15.34
N ASP A 103 3.37 -0.37 -15.99
CA ASP A 103 1.94 -0.10 -15.73
C ASP A 103 1.39 -0.85 -14.48
N ASN A 104 2.22 -1.62 -13.78
CA ASN A 104 1.80 -2.43 -12.62
C ASN A 104 1.71 -1.64 -11.29
N ALA A 105 2.30 -0.43 -11.25
CA ALA A 105 2.29 0.39 -10.03
C ALA A 105 0.87 0.76 -9.59
N PHE A 106 -0.05 1.00 -10.54
CA PHE A 106 -1.45 1.30 -10.23
C PHE A 106 -2.13 0.14 -9.51
N ASP A 107 -2.02 -1.06 -10.06
CA ASP A 107 -2.68 -2.27 -9.54
C ASP A 107 -2.10 -2.63 -8.17
N THR A 108 -0.78 -2.48 -8.01
CA THR A 108 -0.08 -2.63 -6.73
C THR A 108 -0.60 -1.65 -5.69
N PHE A 109 -0.80 -0.37 -6.05
CA PHE A 109 -1.33 0.62 -5.13
C PHE A 109 -2.79 0.37 -4.77
N VAL A 110 -3.62 -0.11 -5.70
CA VAL A 110 -4.99 -0.55 -5.40
C VAL A 110 -5.00 -1.68 -4.38
N ASN A 111 -4.12 -2.68 -4.54
CA ASN A 111 -4.02 -3.81 -3.63
C ASN A 111 -3.51 -3.42 -2.24
N ALA A 112 -2.58 -2.46 -2.19
CA ALA A 112 -2.00 -1.94 -0.95
C ALA A 112 -2.97 -1.07 -0.14
N LYS A 113 -3.98 -0.46 -0.79
CA LYS A 113 -4.98 0.42 -0.16
C LYS A 113 -4.31 1.50 0.70
N ASP A 114 -4.56 1.52 2.01
CA ASP A 114 -3.99 2.51 2.92
C ASP A 114 -2.53 2.20 3.31
N ALA A 115 -2.06 0.98 3.04
CA ALA A 115 -0.71 0.50 3.35
C ALA A 115 0.31 0.76 2.24
N ILE A 116 -0.02 1.57 1.22
CA ILE A 116 0.91 1.91 0.12
C ILE A 116 2.22 2.50 0.64
N VAL A 117 2.13 3.45 1.58
CA VAL A 117 3.31 4.13 2.13
C VAL A 117 4.21 3.13 2.84
N ASP A 118 3.61 2.24 3.62
CA ASP A 118 4.27 1.21 4.40
C ASP A 118 5.07 0.27 3.49
N PHE A 119 4.40 -0.24 2.45
CA PHE A 119 5.00 -1.08 1.43
C PHE A 119 6.15 -0.37 0.68
N LEU A 120 5.98 0.89 0.28
CA LEU A 120 7.02 1.64 -0.43
C LEU A 120 8.26 1.89 0.44
N ILE A 121 8.09 2.14 1.74
CA ILE A 121 9.21 2.34 2.66
C ILE A 121 9.97 1.03 2.88
N LEU A 122 9.26 -0.06 3.19
CA LEU A 122 9.87 -1.34 3.49
C LEU A 122 10.54 -1.98 2.27
N SER A 123 9.91 -1.87 1.09
CA SER A 123 10.52 -2.31 -0.17
C SER A 123 11.68 -1.43 -0.64
N GLY A 124 11.91 -0.28 0.00
CA GLY A 124 12.98 0.67 -0.38
C GLY A 124 12.63 1.55 -1.58
N ASN A 125 11.39 1.52 -2.06
CA ASN A 125 10.92 2.29 -3.22
C ASN A 125 10.36 3.67 -2.83
N THR A 126 10.99 4.36 -1.88
CA THR A 126 10.54 5.68 -1.39
C THR A 126 10.51 6.76 -2.48
N ARG A 127 11.25 6.58 -3.57
CA ARG A 127 11.16 7.43 -4.77
C ARG A 127 9.75 7.52 -5.37
N LEU A 128 8.90 6.51 -5.13
CA LEU A 128 7.53 6.44 -5.64
C LEU A 128 6.48 7.06 -4.71
N LEU A 129 6.88 7.65 -3.57
CA LEU A 129 5.94 8.28 -2.64
C LEU A 129 5.15 9.43 -3.30
N ASN A 130 5.78 10.23 -4.15
CA ASN A 130 5.05 11.27 -4.91
C ASN A 130 4.04 10.66 -5.89
N GLN A 131 4.37 9.50 -6.46
CA GLN A 131 3.46 8.79 -7.35
C GLN A 131 2.28 8.19 -6.58
N SER A 132 2.49 7.71 -5.34
CA SER A 132 1.39 7.25 -4.49
C SER A 132 0.46 8.38 -4.06
N GLU A 133 0.98 9.59 -3.80
CA GLU A 133 0.15 10.77 -3.54
C GLU A 133 -0.71 11.14 -4.76
N ARG A 134 -0.13 11.07 -5.97
CA ARG A 134 -0.89 11.23 -7.21
C ARG A 134 -1.98 10.16 -7.34
N PHE A 135 -1.66 8.90 -7.05
CA PHE A 135 -2.63 7.81 -7.04
C PHE A 135 -3.79 8.12 -6.08
N LYS A 136 -3.52 8.48 -4.82
CA LYS A 136 -4.56 8.82 -3.83
C LYS A 136 -5.49 9.92 -4.33
N LYS A 137 -4.93 10.98 -4.94
CA LYS A 137 -5.72 12.07 -5.52
C LYS A 137 -6.65 11.58 -6.64
N ILE A 138 -6.15 10.78 -7.58
CA ILE A 138 -6.93 10.21 -8.69
C ILE A 138 -7.98 9.23 -8.17
N TRP A 139 -7.60 8.41 -7.17
CA TRP A 139 -8.49 7.44 -6.56
C TRP A 139 -9.66 8.10 -5.85
N LYS A 140 -9.43 9.23 -5.17
CA LYS A 140 -10.49 10.04 -4.56
C LYS A 140 -11.32 10.81 -5.59
N LYS A 141 -10.67 11.38 -6.62
CA LYS A 141 -11.33 12.22 -7.62
C LYS A 141 -10.73 12.01 -9.01
N SER A 142 -11.42 11.22 -9.83
CA SER A 142 -11.05 11.03 -11.24
C SER A 142 -11.59 12.16 -12.13
N PHE A 143 -11.24 12.17 -13.42
CA PHE A 143 -11.74 13.16 -14.37
C PHE A 143 -13.27 13.22 -14.48
N LEU A 144 -13.93 12.06 -14.34
CA LEU A 144 -15.38 11.92 -14.46
C LEU A 144 -15.95 11.27 -13.20
N THR A 145 -17.14 11.70 -12.79
CA THR A 145 -17.89 11.04 -11.72
C THR A 145 -18.65 9.85 -12.26
N SER A 146 -19.12 8.97 -11.38
CA SER A 146 -19.99 7.84 -11.72
C SER A 146 -21.19 8.28 -12.58
N GLU A 147 -21.85 9.37 -12.21
CA GLU A 147 -23.03 9.89 -12.90
C GLU A 147 -22.69 10.32 -14.33
N LYS A 148 -21.53 10.95 -14.52
CA LYS A 148 -21.06 11.36 -15.84
C LYS A 148 -20.67 10.17 -16.72
N ILE A 149 -20.13 9.10 -16.13
CA ILE A 149 -19.82 7.88 -16.87
C ILE A 149 -21.13 7.24 -17.32
N MET A 150 -22.11 7.06 -16.42
CA MET A 150 -23.43 6.52 -16.74
C MET A 150 -24.15 7.35 -17.82
N ALA A 151 -24.07 8.69 -17.77
CA ALA A 151 -24.67 9.55 -18.78
C ALA A 151 -24.00 9.43 -20.17
N VAL A 152 -22.71 9.09 -20.23
CA VAL A 152 -21.98 8.91 -21.50
C VAL A 152 -22.18 7.53 -22.09
N THR A 153 -22.27 6.49 -21.25
CA THR A 153 -22.33 5.10 -21.70
C THR A 153 -23.73 4.49 -21.65
N GLY A 154 -24.70 5.13 -20.98
CA GLY A 154 -26.02 4.55 -20.73
C GLY A 154 -26.02 3.38 -19.73
N LEU A 155 -24.89 3.12 -19.07
CA LEU A 155 -24.79 2.05 -18.08
C LEU A 155 -25.57 2.35 -16.80
N LYS A 156 -26.13 1.30 -16.21
CA LYS A 156 -26.65 1.30 -14.84
C LYS A 156 -25.52 1.00 -13.84
N GLN A 157 -25.79 1.25 -12.57
CA GLN A 157 -24.89 0.86 -11.49
C GLN A 157 -24.63 -0.66 -11.51
N GLY A 158 -23.38 -1.06 -11.28
CA GLY A 158 -22.99 -2.47 -11.26
C GLY A 158 -21.52 -2.69 -11.61
N VAL A 159 -21.16 -3.96 -11.80
CA VAL A 159 -19.79 -4.41 -12.06
C VAL A 159 -19.18 -3.75 -13.31
N ALA A 160 -19.97 -3.62 -14.38
CA ALA A 160 -19.52 -2.98 -15.62
C ALA A 160 -19.10 -1.51 -15.39
N LEU A 161 -19.89 -0.75 -14.65
CA LEU A 161 -19.54 0.62 -14.25
C LEU A 161 -18.26 0.65 -13.40
N GLY A 162 -18.14 -0.29 -12.45
CA GLY A 162 -16.94 -0.41 -11.62
C GLY A 162 -15.66 -0.64 -12.44
N LYS A 163 -15.72 -1.53 -13.45
CA LYS A 163 -14.60 -1.79 -14.38
C LYS A 163 -14.21 -0.54 -15.17
N LEU A 164 -15.18 0.24 -15.65
CA LEU A 164 -14.89 1.49 -16.37
C LEU A 164 -14.29 2.56 -15.46
N ILE A 165 -14.80 2.72 -14.24
CA ILE A 165 -14.23 3.64 -13.25
C ILE A 165 -12.78 3.27 -12.95
N TYR A 166 -12.52 1.98 -12.76
CA TYR A 166 -11.17 1.46 -12.52
C TYR A 166 -10.24 1.75 -13.71
N GLY A 167 -10.65 1.38 -14.93
CA GLY A 167 -9.87 1.63 -16.14
C GLY A 167 -9.58 3.11 -16.38
N LEU A 168 -10.56 3.98 -16.15
CA LEU A 168 -10.40 5.42 -16.31
C LEU A 168 -9.39 5.99 -15.32
N LYS A 169 -9.43 5.56 -14.05
CA LYS A 169 -8.45 5.95 -13.03
C LYS A 169 -7.05 5.43 -13.39
N LYS A 170 -6.93 4.20 -13.90
CA LYS A 170 -5.66 3.61 -14.35
C LYS A 170 -5.05 4.43 -15.50
N MET A 171 -5.83 4.68 -16.55
CA MET A 171 -5.41 5.48 -17.71
C MET A 171 -5.04 6.92 -17.32
N GLN A 172 -5.75 7.51 -16.36
CA GLN A 172 -5.42 8.83 -15.80
C GLN A 172 -4.12 8.81 -15.00
N PHE A 173 -3.87 7.74 -14.22
CA PHE A 173 -2.64 7.57 -13.46
C PHE A 173 -1.41 7.39 -14.37
N GLU A 174 -1.57 6.65 -15.46
CA GLU A 174 -0.53 6.39 -16.46
C GLU A 174 -0.30 7.57 -17.43
N CYS A 175 -0.95 8.73 -17.20
CA CYS A 175 -0.90 9.90 -18.10
C CYS A 175 -1.43 9.66 -19.53
N LYS A 176 -2.09 8.53 -19.81
CA LYS A 176 -2.68 8.21 -21.12
C LYS A 176 -3.92 9.07 -21.41
N LEU A 177 -4.57 9.58 -20.37
CA LEU A 177 -5.63 10.59 -20.47
C LEU A 177 -5.17 11.89 -19.82
N LYS A 178 -5.22 13.00 -20.56
CA LYS A 178 -4.78 14.31 -20.08
C LYS A 178 -5.95 15.23 -19.73
N SER A 179 -7.13 14.99 -20.28
CA SER A 179 -8.30 15.85 -20.09
C SER A 179 -9.61 15.08 -19.91
N LYS A 180 -10.63 15.79 -19.43
CA LYS A 180 -12.02 15.29 -19.39
C LYS A 180 -12.55 14.94 -20.79
N LYS A 181 -12.09 15.64 -21.83
CA LYS A 181 -12.49 15.38 -23.22
C LYS A 181 -11.93 14.03 -23.69
N ASP A 182 -10.66 13.76 -23.39
CA ASP A 182 -10.02 12.48 -23.71
C ASP A 182 -10.71 11.33 -22.98
N ALA A 183 -11.04 11.53 -21.70
CA ALA A 183 -11.76 10.54 -20.89
C ALA A 183 -13.13 10.19 -21.48
N LYS A 184 -13.89 11.19 -21.97
CA LYS A 184 -15.16 10.95 -22.68
C LYS A 184 -14.96 10.19 -23.99
N LYS A 185 -13.93 10.55 -24.77
CA LYS A 185 -13.62 9.87 -26.04
C LYS A 185 -13.26 8.40 -25.79
N TRP A 186 -12.42 8.14 -24.78
CA TRP A 186 -12.05 6.79 -24.38
C TRP A 186 -13.26 5.95 -23.96
N LEU A 187 -14.18 6.52 -23.17
CA LEU A 187 -15.42 5.82 -22.77
C LEU A 187 -16.29 5.44 -23.97
N LYS A 188 -16.48 6.34 -24.94
CA LYS A 188 -17.25 6.06 -26.15
C LYS A 188 -16.63 4.92 -26.96
N ASN A 189 -15.31 4.94 -27.14
CA ASN A 189 -14.60 3.92 -27.91
C ASN A 189 -14.52 2.55 -27.20
N THR A 190 -14.65 2.51 -25.88
CA THR A 190 -14.53 1.27 -25.09
C THR A 190 -15.88 0.58 -24.88
N TYR A 191 -17.00 1.30 -25.08
CA TYR A 191 -18.35 0.82 -24.80
C TYR A 191 -19.28 0.76 -26.03
N GLN A 192 -18.86 1.30 -27.17
CA GLN A 192 -19.46 0.98 -28.47
C GLN A 192 -19.02 -0.42 -28.90
#